data_AF-A0A822HX91-F1
#
_entry.id   AF-A0A822HX91-F1
#
_cell.length_a   1.000
_cell.length_b   1.000
_cell.length_c   1.000
_cell.angle_alpha   90.00
_cell.angle_beta   90.00
_cell.angle_gamma   90.00
#
_symmetry.space_group_name_H-M   'P 1'
#
loop_
_entity.id
_entity.type
_entity.pdbx_description
1 polymer ?
#
loop_
_entity_poly.entity_id
_entity_poly.type
_entity_poly.pdbx_seq_one_letter_code
_entity_poly.pdbx_strand_id
1 'polypeptide(L)'
;GGTTFGMLPCLVFAALISAVDPVAVLATFTEIHVNDMLYIVVFGESLLNDAVSVVLYRMFDSFAKIGQENIIAMDIVLGVLSFFVVALGGVLIGIIFGVIACFTTKFTEHTPVLEPLIILVYAYLAYLTSEMVSVSGILA
;
A
#
# COMPACT_ATOMS: atom_id res chain seq x y z
N GLY A 1 -5.88 -38.27 -8.90
CA GLY A 1 -4.66 -37.50 -9.18
C GLY A 1 -4.88 -36.11 -8.66
N GLY A 2 -4.41 -35.82 -7.46
CA GLY A 2 -4.59 -34.52 -6.81
C GLY A 2 -3.49 -33.58 -7.26
N THR A 3 -3.86 -32.40 -7.73
CA THR A 3 -2.95 -31.29 -8.05
C THR A 3 -2.35 -30.77 -6.74
N THR A 4 -1.22 -31.33 -6.30
CA THR A 4 -0.41 -30.73 -5.24
C THR A 4 0.21 -29.44 -5.78
N PHE A 5 -0.48 -28.31 -5.56
CA PHE A 5 0.08 -26.99 -5.81
C PHE A 5 1.38 -26.84 -5.01
N GLY A 6 2.43 -26.31 -5.65
CA GLY A 6 3.69 -26.01 -4.97
C GLY A 6 3.49 -24.96 -3.87
N MET A 7 4.37 -24.96 -2.87
CA MET A 7 4.26 -24.05 -1.72
C MET A 7 4.32 -22.57 -2.11
N LEU A 8 5.16 -22.21 -3.09
CA LEU A 8 5.28 -20.82 -3.56
C LEU A 8 4.00 -20.28 -4.22
N PRO A 9 3.36 -20.98 -5.17
CA PRO A 9 2.04 -20.58 -5.69
C PRO A 9 1.00 -20.35 -4.59
N CYS A 10 0.99 -21.18 -3.55
CA CYS A 10 0.08 -21.00 -2.40
C CYS A 10 0.41 -19.73 -1.60
N LEU A 11 1.69 -19.41 -1.41
CA LEU A 11 2.12 -18.19 -0.70
C LEU A 11 1.82 -16.92 -1.52
N VAL A 12 2.06 -16.95 -2.84
CA VAL A 12 1.69 -15.84 -3.74
C VAL A 12 0.17 -15.61 -3.70
N PHE A 13 -0.61 -16.68 -3.78
CA PHE A 13 -2.06 -16.60 -3.68
C PHE A 13 -2.51 -16.07 -2.32
N ALA A 14 -1.92 -16.55 -1.22
CA ALA A 14 -2.20 -16.09 0.13
C ALA A 14 -1.91 -14.59 0.30
N ALA A 15 -0.78 -14.09 -0.25
CA ALA A 15 -0.45 -12.67 -0.23
C ALA A 15 -1.46 -11.82 -1.01
N LEU A 16 -1.92 -12.30 -2.17
CA LEU A 16 -2.92 -11.61 -2.99
C LEU A 16 -4.28 -11.46 -2.28
N ILE A 17 -4.72 -12.49 -1.55
CA ILE A 17 -6.01 -12.47 -0.84
C ILE A 17 -5.92 -11.89 0.58
N SER A 18 -4.71 -11.58 1.05
CA SER A 18 -4.50 -11.06 2.41
C SER A 18 -5.04 -9.64 2.56
N ALA A 19 -5.02 -8.83 1.50
CA ALA A 19 -5.57 -7.48 1.51
C ALA A 19 -7.09 -7.51 1.71
N VAL A 20 -7.58 -6.77 2.70
CA VAL A 20 -9.00 -6.68 3.08
C VAL A 20 -9.51 -5.31 2.73
N ASP A 21 -10.59 -5.24 1.96
CA ASP A 21 -11.30 -4.01 1.64
C ASP A 21 -12.39 -3.73 2.71
N PRO A 22 -12.26 -2.66 3.52
CA PRO A 22 -13.20 -2.35 4.58
C PRO A 22 -14.39 -1.49 4.12
N VAL A 23 -14.52 -1.15 2.83
CA VAL A 23 -15.51 -0.16 2.35
C VAL A 23 -16.93 -0.44 2.84
N ALA A 24 -17.39 -1.68 2.75
CA ALA A 24 -18.74 -2.06 3.22
C ALA A 24 -18.88 -1.90 4.75
N VAL A 25 -17.85 -2.26 5.50
CA VAL A 25 -17.84 -2.17 6.97
C VAL A 25 -17.82 -0.71 7.43
N LEU A 26 -16.99 0.13 6.80
CA LEU A 26 -16.90 1.56 7.11
C LEU A 26 -18.20 2.30 6.77
N ALA A 27 -18.88 1.93 5.69
CA ALA A 27 -20.19 2.46 5.37
C ALA A 27 -21.21 2.16 6.48
N THR A 28 -21.28 0.90 6.94
CA THR A 28 -22.17 0.53 8.04
C THR A 28 -21.79 1.23 9.34
N PHE A 29 -20.49 1.37 9.67
CA PHE A 29 -20.04 2.10 10.86
C PHE A 29 -20.48 3.56 10.89
N THR A 30 -20.48 4.20 9.71
CA THR A 30 -20.96 5.57 9.55
C THR A 30 -22.48 5.64 9.78
N GLU A 31 -23.25 4.68 9.25
CA GLU A 31 -24.71 4.62 9.46
C GLU A 31 -25.09 4.43 10.93
N ILE A 32 -24.40 3.55 11.66
CA ILE A 32 -24.69 3.25 13.07
C ILE A 32 -24.03 4.24 14.04
N HIS A 33 -23.34 5.27 13.54
CA HIS A 33 -22.64 6.29 14.34
C HIS A 33 -21.67 5.67 15.34
N VAL A 34 -20.81 4.77 14.86
CA VAL A 34 -19.76 4.15 15.67
C VAL A 34 -18.74 5.20 16.13
N ASN A 35 -18.00 4.89 17.19
CA ASN A 35 -16.94 5.78 17.68
C ASN A 35 -15.88 6.07 16.60
N ASP A 36 -15.53 7.34 16.41
CA ASP A 36 -14.55 7.79 15.41
C ASP A 36 -13.19 7.07 15.55
N MET A 37 -12.76 6.74 16.77
CA MET A 37 -11.51 6.00 16.98
C MET A 37 -11.58 4.59 16.38
N LEU A 38 -12.72 3.92 16.49
CA LEU A 38 -12.89 2.58 15.92
C LEU A 38 -12.88 2.64 14.39
N TYR A 39 -13.52 3.67 13.81
CA TYR A 39 -13.46 3.93 12.37
C TYR A 39 -12.02 4.11 11.89
N ILE A 40 -11.25 5.00 12.55
CA ILE A 40 -9.87 5.31 12.18
C ILE A 40 -8.96 4.09 12.31
N VAL A 41 -9.14 3.29 13.37
CA VAL A 41 -8.34 2.08 13.59
C VAL A 41 -8.58 1.04 12.49
N VAL A 42 -9.85 0.74 12.15
CA VAL A 42 -10.17 -0.24 11.11
C VAL A 42 -9.72 0.24 9.73
N PHE A 43 -9.93 1.52 9.42
CA PHE A 43 -9.43 2.09 8.17
C PHE A 43 -7.90 2.01 8.07
N GLY A 44 -7.20 2.37 9.14
CA GLY A 44 -5.74 2.30 9.22
C GLY A 44 -5.19 0.87 9.13
N GLU A 45 -5.85 -0.09 9.76
CA GLU A 45 -5.53 -1.52 9.66
C GLU A 45 -5.61 -2.00 8.21
N SER A 46 -6.69 -1.66 7.50
CA SER A 46 -6.85 -2.02 6.09
C SER A 46 -5.79 -1.40 5.18
N LEU A 47 -5.42 -0.13 5.40
CA LEU A 47 -4.33 0.51 4.65
C LEU A 47 -2.98 -0.19 4.90
N LEU A 48 -2.68 -0.53 6.16
CA LEU A 48 -1.46 -1.25 6.50
C LEU A 48 -1.46 -2.65 5.89
N ASN A 49 -2.60 -3.34 5.91
CA ASN A 49 -2.76 -4.66 5.34
C ASN A 49 -2.57 -4.68 3.82
N ASP A 50 -3.08 -3.67 3.10
CA ASP A 50 -2.87 -3.54 1.65
C ASP A 50 -1.38 -3.38 1.33
N ALA A 51 -0.69 -2.51 2.07
CA ALA A 51 0.75 -2.31 1.92
C ALA A 51 1.57 -3.59 2.20
N VAL A 52 1.25 -4.32 3.27
CA VAL A 52 1.92 -5.58 3.61
C VAL A 52 1.67 -6.64 2.53
N SER A 53 0.44 -6.75 2.04
CA SER A 53 0.04 -7.71 1.02
C SER A 53 0.78 -7.50 -0.29
N VAL A 54 0.93 -6.26 -0.75
CA VAL A 54 1.71 -5.91 -1.95
C VAL A 54 3.18 -6.29 -1.82
N VAL A 55 3.80 -6.05 -0.66
CA VAL A 55 5.19 -6.45 -0.44
C VAL A 55 5.34 -7.96 -0.44
N LEU A 56 4.49 -8.67 0.32
CA LEU A 56 4.55 -10.14 0.39
C LEU A 56 4.35 -10.76 -1.01
N TYR A 57 3.44 -10.19 -1.80
CA TYR A 57 3.23 -10.60 -3.18
C TYR A 57 4.52 -10.43 -4.01
N ARG A 58 5.15 -9.25 -3.98
CA ARG A 58 6.40 -8.99 -4.71
C ARG A 58 7.54 -9.92 -4.26
N MET A 59 7.63 -10.20 -2.96
CA MET A 59 8.62 -11.11 -2.37
C MET A 59 8.42 -12.54 -2.86
N PHE A 60 7.20 -13.08 -2.75
CA PHE A 60 6.91 -14.45 -3.17
C PHE A 60 6.95 -14.63 -4.68
N ASP A 61 6.55 -13.62 -5.46
CA ASP A 61 6.71 -13.61 -6.92
C ASP A 61 8.19 -13.66 -7.33
N SER A 62 9.05 -12.90 -6.65
CA SER A 62 10.51 -12.96 -6.84
C SER A 62 11.05 -14.37 -6.54
N PHE A 63 10.62 -14.97 -5.41
CA PHE A 63 11.04 -16.34 -5.06
C PHE A 63 10.53 -17.38 -6.06
N ALA A 64 9.32 -17.18 -6.60
CA ALA A 64 8.76 -18.06 -7.63
C ALA A 64 9.58 -18.03 -8.92
N LYS A 65 10.17 -16.87 -9.27
CA LYS A 65 11.07 -16.71 -10.42
C LYS A 65 12.45 -17.33 -10.20
N ILE A 66 12.98 -17.27 -8.97
CA ILE A 66 14.28 -17.87 -8.61
C ILE A 66 14.19 -19.42 -8.57
N GLY A 67 13.03 -19.94 -8.15
CA GLY A 67 12.78 -21.37 -8.01
C GLY A 67 13.15 -21.90 -6.63
N GLN A 68 12.35 -22.83 -6.09
CA GLN A 68 12.40 -23.29 -4.71
C GLN A 68 13.74 -23.90 -4.28
N GLU A 69 14.50 -24.47 -5.21
CA GLU A 69 15.80 -25.12 -4.93
C GLU A 69 16.98 -24.13 -4.80
N ASN A 70 16.81 -22.87 -5.23
CA ASN A 70 17.88 -21.87 -5.26
C ASN A 70 17.72 -20.77 -4.19
N ILE A 71 16.69 -20.85 -3.33
CA ILE A 71 16.41 -19.82 -2.31
C ILE A 71 17.45 -19.95 -1.19
N ILE A 72 18.28 -18.92 -1.01
CA ILE A 72 19.23 -18.84 0.09
C ILE A 72 18.65 -18.04 1.26
N ALA A 73 19.14 -18.28 2.48
CA ALA A 73 18.70 -17.55 3.67
C ALA A 73 18.84 -16.02 3.53
N MET A 74 19.80 -15.57 2.72
CA MET A 74 20.00 -14.16 2.40
C MET A 74 18.81 -13.55 1.64
N ASP A 75 18.14 -14.32 0.77
CA ASP A 75 16.97 -13.84 0.00
C ASP A 75 15.78 -13.58 0.92
N ILE A 76 15.63 -14.39 1.97
CA ILE A 76 14.59 -14.20 3.00
C ILE A 76 14.86 -12.90 3.77
N VAL A 77 16.10 -12.67 4.19
CA VAL A 77 16.49 -11.43 4.89
C VAL A 77 16.27 -10.22 3.99
N LEU A 78 16.69 -10.28 2.72
CA LEU A 78 16.47 -9.23 1.73
C LEU A 78 14.97 -8.97 1.48
N GLY A 79 14.14 -10.03 1.47
CA GLY A 79 12.69 -9.91 1.36
C GLY A 79 12.05 -9.20 2.56
N VAL A 80 12.51 -9.47 3.78
CA VAL A 80 12.06 -8.75 4.98
C VAL A 80 12.57 -7.30 4.97
N LEU A 81 13.79 -7.06 4.52
CA LEU A 81 14.36 -5.71 4.47
C LEU A 81 13.69 -4.85 3.39
N SER A 82 13.31 -5.45 2.26
CA SER A 82 12.58 -4.77 1.20
C SER A 82 11.21 -4.29 1.65
N PHE A 83 10.55 -4.98 2.61
CA PHE A 83 9.33 -4.48 3.24
C PHE A 83 9.50 -3.10 3.84
N PHE A 84 10.53 -2.91 4.66
CA PHE A 84 10.78 -1.61 5.29
C PHE A 84 11.15 -0.54 4.27
N VAL A 85 11.93 -0.89 3.24
CA VAL A 85 12.31 0.06 2.18
C VAL A 85 11.10 0.50 1.36
N VAL A 86 10.26 -0.44 0.94
CA VAL A 86 9.07 -0.18 0.12
C VAL A 86 8.01 0.57 0.92
N ALA A 87 7.82 0.22 2.20
CA ALA A 87 6.85 0.87 3.08
C ALA A 87 7.29 2.28 3.49
N LEU A 88 8.50 2.44 4.04
CA LEU A 88 9.01 3.75 4.46
C LEU A 88 9.26 4.67 3.25
N GLY A 89 9.71 4.11 2.13
CA GLY A 89 9.88 4.86 0.88
C GLY A 89 8.57 5.46 0.37
N GLY A 90 7.47 4.68 0.38
CA GLY A 90 6.13 5.17 0.03
C GLY A 90 5.68 6.31 0.94
N VAL A 91 5.73 6.08 2.26
CA VAL A 91 5.34 7.10 3.25
C VAL A 91 6.15 8.39 3.11
N LEU A 92 7.47 8.30 2.86
CA LEU A 92 8.32 9.47 2.67
C LEU A 92 7.91 10.27 1.41
N ILE A 93 7.62 9.59 0.29
CA ILE A 93 7.14 10.23 -0.94
C ILE A 93 5.80 10.91 -0.68
N GLY A 94 4.87 10.23 -0.02
CA GLY A 94 3.56 10.79 0.33
C GLY A 94 3.66 12.04 1.20
N ILE A 95 4.56 12.04 2.19
CA ILE A 95 4.83 13.23 3.01
C ILE A 95 5.36 14.38 2.15
N ILE A 96 6.31 14.11 1.24
CA ILE A 96 6.88 15.16 0.36
C ILE A 96 5.78 15.79 -0.51
N PHE A 97 4.99 14.97 -1.20
CA PHE A 97 3.91 15.46 -2.06
C PHE A 97 2.78 16.11 -1.27
N GLY A 98 2.45 15.60 -0.07
CA GLY A 98 1.47 16.20 0.83
C GLY A 98 1.89 17.58 1.34
N VAL A 99 3.18 17.76 1.67
CA VAL A 99 3.73 19.07 2.04
C VAL A 99 3.69 20.05 0.87
N ILE A 100 4.03 19.60 -0.34
CA ILE A 100 3.94 20.41 -1.55
C ILE A 100 2.47 20.80 -1.82
N ALA A 101 1.54 19.87 -1.71
CA ALA A 101 0.11 20.13 -1.89
C ALA A 101 -0.39 21.15 -0.88
N CYS A 102 -0.06 20.98 0.41
CA CYS A 102 -0.42 21.93 1.48
C CYS A 102 0.12 23.33 1.19
N PHE A 103 1.37 23.43 0.74
CA PHE A 103 1.99 24.70 0.37
C PHE A 103 1.27 25.33 -0.83
N THR A 104 0.99 24.58 -1.90
CA THR A 104 0.30 25.08 -3.09
C THR A 104 -1.13 25.53 -2.79
N THR A 105 -1.88 24.81 -1.95
CA THR A 105 -3.23 25.19 -1.54
C THR A 105 -3.25 26.52 -0.81
N LYS A 106 -2.22 26.83 0.00
CA LYS A 106 -2.07 28.13 0.66
C LYS A 106 -1.99 29.32 -0.31
N PHE A 107 -1.54 29.12 -1.55
CA PHE A 107 -1.51 30.20 -2.57
C PHE A 107 -2.78 30.28 -3.43
N THR A 108 -3.69 29.33 -3.25
CA THR A 108 -4.88 29.16 -4.11
C THR A 108 -6.16 29.65 -3.42
N GLU A 109 -6.04 30.42 -2.33
CA GLU A 109 -7.16 30.91 -1.50
C GLU A 109 -8.26 31.66 -2.29
N HIS A 110 -7.91 32.27 -3.42
CA HIS A 110 -8.86 33.02 -4.25
C HIS A 110 -9.66 32.14 -5.24
N THR A 111 -9.36 30.86 -5.35
CA THR A 111 -10.02 29.91 -6.27
C THR A 111 -10.25 28.55 -5.60
N PRO A 112 -11.20 28.45 -4.65
CA PRO A 112 -11.44 27.23 -3.87
C PRO A 112 -11.91 26.04 -4.72
N VAL A 113 -12.50 26.29 -5.88
CA VAL A 113 -12.89 25.25 -6.86
C VAL A 113 -11.69 24.46 -7.41
N LEU A 114 -10.47 25.00 -7.34
CA LEU A 114 -9.26 24.34 -7.84
C LEU A 114 -8.59 23.44 -6.78
N GLU A 115 -8.89 23.63 -5.50
CA GLU A 115 -8.23 22.89 -4.41
C GLU A 115 -8.41 21.37 -4.51
N PRO A 116 -9.63 20.82 -4.77
CA PRO A 116 -9.80 19.38 -4.92
C PRO A 116 -9.03 18.81 -6.10
N LEU A 117 -8.93 19.58 -7.20
CA LEU A 117 -8.15 19.19 -8.38
C LEU A 117 -6.67 19.10 -8.04
N ILE A 118 -6.13 20.10 -7.34
CA ILE A 118 -4.72 20.15 -6.92
C ILE A 118 -4.39 18.96 -6.01
N ILE A 119 -5.25 18.68 -5.02
CA ILE A 119 -5.07 17.54 -4.12
C ILE A 119 -5.05 16.22 -4.90
N LEU A 120 -6.00 16.03 -5.83
CA LEU A 120 -6.06 14.82 -6.66
C LEU A 120 -4.82 14.66 -7.54
N VAL A 121 -4.37 15.75 -8.17
CA VAL A 121 -3.17 15.74 -9.03
C VAL A 121 -1.93 15.38 -8.22
N TYR A 122 -1.72 15.99 -7.05
CA TYR A 122 -0.56 15.67 -6.22
C TYR A 122 -0.60 14.26 -5.64
N ALA A 123 -1.77 13.76 -5.23
CA ALA A 123 -1.92 12.39 -4.79
C ALA A 123 -1.57 11.40 -5.91
N TYR A 124 -2.03 11.65 -7.13
CA TYR A 124 -1.69 10.80 -8.28
C TYR A 124 -0.20 10.89 -8.67
N LEU A 125 0.40 12.07 -8.56
CA LEU A 125 1.85 12.24 -8.77
C LEU A 125 2.67 11.49 -7.71
N ALA A 126 2.24 11.50 -6.43
CA ALA A 126 2.89 10.73 -5.37
C ALA A 126 2.87 9.22 -5.69
N TYR A 127 1.70 8.71 -6.07
CA TYR A 127 1.52 7.32 -6.50
C TYR A 127 2.45 6.96 -7.67
N LEU A 128 2.44 7.74 -8.76
CA LEU A 128 3.26 7.47 -9.94
C LEU A 128 4.76 7.53 -9.63
N THR A 129 5.19 8.52 -8.85
CA THR A 129 6.59 8.69 -8.47
C THR A 129 7.07 7.52 -7.62
N SER A 130 6.22 7.06 -6.70
CA SER A 130 6.49 5.88 -5.87
C SER A 130 6.65 4.61 -6.70
N GLU A 131 5.75 4.36 -7.65
CA GLU A 131 5.86 3.22 -8.57
C GLU A 131 7.13 3.29 -9.43
N MET A 132 7.52 4.49 -9.90
CA MET A 132 8.76 4.68 -10.67
C MET A 132 10.02 4.32 -9.88
N VAL A 133 10.04 4.53 -8.56
CA VAL A 133 11.17 4.17 -7.69
C VAL A 133 10.98 2.83 -6.99
N SER A 134 9.98 2.04 -7.41
CA SER A 134 9.69 0.69 -6.90
C SER A 134 9.33 0.63 -5.41
N VAL A 135 8.81 1.71 -4.82
CA VAL A 135 8.27 1.74 -3.44
C VAL A 135 6.74 1.71 -3.46
N SER A 136 6.07 1.63 -2.30
CA SER A 136 4.62 1.40 -2.25
C SER A 136 3.82 2.64 -2.65
N GLY A 137 3.24 2.65 -3.86
CA GLY A 137 2.42 3.75 -4.33
C GLY A 137 1.14 3.95 -3.53
N ILE A 138 0.63 2.90 -2.90
CA ILE A 138 -0.58 2.95 -2.05
C ILE A 138 -0.30 3.66 -0.72
N LEU A 139 0.94 3.59 -0.22
CA LEU A 139 1.36 4.29 1.00
C LEU A 139 1.83 5.73 0.75
N ALA A 140 2.05 6.10 -0.51
CA ALA A 140 2.44 7.44 -0.94
C ALA A 140 1.22 8.33 -1.18
#